data_AF-A0A2V6N1X9-F1
#
_entry.id   AF-A0A2V6N1X9-F1
#
_cell.length_a   1.000
_cell.length_b   1.000
_cell.length_c   1.000
_cell.angle_alpha   90.00
_cell.angle_beta   90.00
_cell.angle_gamma   90.00
#
_symmetry.space_group_name_H-M   'P 1'
#
loop_
_entity.id
_entity.type
_entity.pdbx_description
1 polymer ?
#
loop_
_entity_poly.entity_id
_entity_poly.type
_entity_poly.pdbx_seq_one_letter_code
_entity_poly.pdbx_strand_id
1 'polypeptide(L)'
;MKLPFSFFLALRYLKPKRTFLSIITLISIIGVTLGVTVLILVISVMTGFDRELRQKIIDFDAHILVKSEDVMRDWRTLQKKIDSTPHVVATAPFVQGPVIVEFQNQRLAPIIRGIDPAQEEKVIPIRKFI
;
A
#
# COMPACT_ATOMS: atom_id res chain seq x y z
N MET A 1 -25.91 -37.76 -10.30
CA MET A 1 -24.51 -37.84 -10.78
C MET A 1 -23.78 -38.91 -9.98
N LYS A 2 -23.41 -40.03 -10.61
CA LYS A 2 -22.62 -41.07 -9.95
C LYS A 2 -21.21 -40.53 -9.76
N LEU A 3 -20.78 -40.31 -8.52
CA LEU A 3 -19.39 -39.96 -8.22
C LEU A 3 -18.47 -40.98 -8.90
N PRO A 4 -17.34 -40.56 -9.51
CA PRO A 4 -16.40 -41.48 -10.12
C PRO A 4 -15.98 -42.53 -9.09
N PHE A 5 -15.98 -43.79 -9.50
CA PHE A 5 -15.78 -44.96 -8.62
C PHE A 5 -14.53 -44.81 -7.72
N SER A 6 -13.47 -44.22 -8.26
CA SER A 6 -12.22 -43.94 -7.54
C SER A 6 -12.39 -42.99 -6.35
N PHE A 7 -13.21 -41.94 -6.47
CA PHE A 7 -13.45 -40.97 -5.38
C PHE A 7 -14.30 -41.59 -4.27
N PHE A 8 -15.30 -42.39 -4.64
CA PHE A 8 -16.11 -43.16 -3.68
C PHE A 8 -15.25 -44.15 -2.89
N LEU A 9 -14.31 -44.83 -3.55
CA LEU A 9 -13.38 -45.75 -2.91
C LEU A 9 -12.43 -44.99 -1.97
N ALA A 10 -11.83 -43.89 -2.42
CA ALA A 10 -10.92 -43.07 -1.62
C ALA A 10 -11.57 -42.55 -0.32
N LEU A 11 -12.79 -42.00 -0.39
CA LEU A 11 -13.49 -41.46 0.77
C LEU A 11 -13.90 -42.56 1.78
N ARG A 12 -14.19 -43.76 1.29
CA ARG A 12 -14.52 -44.92 2.13
C ARG A 12 -13.29 -45.44 2.90
N TYR A 13 -12.12 -45.41 2.28
CA TYR A 13 -10.85 -45.76 2.95
C TYR A 13 -10.36 -44.65 3.90
N LEU A 14 -10.71 -43.39 3.64
CA LEU A 14 -10.41 -42.26 4.54
C LEU A 14 -11.21 -42.29 5.85
N LYS A 15 -12.32 -43.03 5.90
CA LYS A 15 -13.18 -43.19 7.08
C LYS A 15 -13.08 -44.61 7.65
N PRO A 16 -11.93 -45.02 8.23
CA PRO A 16 -11.73 -46.37 8.71
C PRO A 16 -12.65 -46.66 9.91
N LYS A 17 -13.38 -47.78 9.87
CA LYS A 17 -14.28 -48.23 10.95
C LYS A 17 -13.58 -48.69 12.24
N ARG A 18 -12.24 -48.77 12.25
CA ARG A 18 -11.44 -49.19 13.42
C ARG A 18 -10.85 -47.97 14.11
N THR A 19 -11.10 -47.86 15.42
CA THR A 19 -10.80 -46.67 16.24
C THR A 19 -9.35 -46.20 16.13
N PHE A 20 -8.37 -47.11 16.16
CA PHE A 20 -6.94 -46.77 16.11
C PHE A 20 -6.51 -46.10 14.78
N LEU A 21 -6.97 -46.64 13.64
CA LEU A 21 -6.67 -46.07 12.32
C LEU A 21 -7.35 -44.72 12.13
N SER A 22 -8.57 -44.56 12.66
CA SER A 22 -9.32 -43.29 12.58
C SER A 22 -8.64 -42.15 13.33
N ILE A 23 -7.94 -42.42 14.43
CA ILE A 23 -7.23 -41.40 15.21
C ILE A 23 -6.00 -40.89 14.44
N ILE A 24 -5.21 -41.79 13.86
CA ILE A 24 -4.01 -41.42 13.10
C ILE A 24 -4.40 -40.54 11.90
N THR A 25 -5.42 -40.95 11.13
CA THR A 25 -5.90 -40.17 9.99
C THR A 25 -6.39 -38.78 10.42
N LEU A 26 -7.07 -38.66 11.56
CA LEU A 26 -7.53 -37.38 12.09
C LEU A 26 -6.36 -36.45 12.44
N ILE A 27 -5.35 -36.97 13.16
CA ILE A 27 -4.16 -36.20 13.55
C ILE A 27 -3.39 -35.75 12.30
N SER A 28 -3.21 -36.62 11.30
CA SER A 28 -2.54 -36.27 10.04
C SER A 28 -3.26 -35.15 9.29
N ILE A 29 -4.59 -35.22 9.17
CA ILE A 29 -5.38 -34.18 8.50
C ILE A 29 -5.26 -32.85 9.25
N ILE A 30 -5.37 -32.86 10.58
CA ILE A 30 -5.25 -31.64 11.40
C ILE A 30 -3.85 -31.05 11.27
N GLY A 31 -2.79 -31.88 11.32
CA GLY A 31 -1.40 -31.43 11.20
C GLY A 31 -1.13 -30.75 9.85
N VAL A 32 -1.54 -31.35 8.75
CA VAL A 32 -1.39 -30.76 7.41
C VAL A 32 -2.22 -29.47 7.29
N THR A 33 -3.46 -29.50 7.75
CA THR A 33 -4.35 -28.33 7.70
C THR A 33 -3.76 -27.15 8.47
N LEU A 34 -3.29 -27.38 9.70
CA LEU A 34 -2.65 -26.35 10.51
C LEU A 34 -1.37 -25.84 9.85
N GLY A 35 -0.51 -26.73 9.34
CA GLY A 35 0.74 -26.33 8.68
C GLY A 35 0.51 -25.43 7.45
N VAL A 36 -0.43 -25.83 6.58
CA VAL A 36 -0.80 -25.04 5.40
C VAL A 36 -1.48 -23.73 5.81
N THR A 37 -2.33 -23.74 6.84
CA THR A 37 -3.01 -22.53 7.33
C THR A 37 -2.01 -21.49 7.82
N VAL A 38 -1.01 -21.91 8.61
CA VAL A 38 0.04 -21.00 9.10
C VAL A 38 0.85 -20.42 7.93
N LEU A 39 1.22 -21.24 6.94
CA LEU A 39 1.94 -20.75 5.76
C LEU A 39 1.12 -19.71 4.97
N ILE A 40 -0.15 -19.99 4.73
CA ILE A 40 -1.05 -19.06 4.03
C ILE A 40 -1.21 -17.76 4.83
N LEU A 41 -1.37 -17.83 6.14
CA LEU A 41 -1.49 -16.64 6.99
C LEU A 41 -0.25 -15.75 6.89
N VAL A 42 0.95 -16.32 6.98
CA VAL A 42 2.20 -15.55 6.87
C VAL A 42 2.30 -14.86 5.51
N ILE A 43 2.04 -15.59 4.42
CA ILE A 43 2.10 -15.02 3.07
C ILE A 43 1.04 -13.92 2.91
N SER A 44 -0.17 -14.13 3.45
CA SER A 44 -1.26 -13.15 3.39
C SER A 44 -0.91 -11.87 4.15
N VAL A 45 -0.33 -11.98 5.34
CA VAL A 45 0.09 -10.83 6.13
C VAL A 45 1.21 -10.07 5.44
N MET A 46 2.26 -10.76 4.96
CA MET A 46 3.37 -10.12 4.25
C MET A 46 2.90 -9.42 2.98
N THR A 47 2.03 -10.06 2.20
CA THR A 47 1.51 -9.48 0.96
C THR A 47 0.58 -8.29 1.24
N GLY A 48 -0.27 -8.37 2.26
CA GLY A 48 -1.16 -7.28 2.65
C GLY A 48 -0.38 -6.07 3.15
N PHE A 49 0.63 -6.31 4.00
CA PHE A 49 1.47 -5.25 4.54
C PHE A 49 2.34 -4.58 3.49
N ASP A 50 2.94 -5.34 2.56
CA ASP A 50 3.70 -4.79 1.43
C ASP A 50 2.85 -3.83 0.59
N ARG A 51 1.61 -4.23 0.27
CA ARG A 51 0.66 -3.36 -0.46
C ARG A 51 0.34 -2.09 0.31
N GLU A 52 0.02 -2.21 1.59
CA GLU A 52 -0.37 -1.07 2.43
C GLU A 52 0.80 -0.10 2.63
N LEU A 53 2.00 -0.61 2.90
CA LEU A 53 3.21 0.21 3.02
C LEU A 53 3.54 0.89 1.69
N ARG A 54 3.54 0.13 0.59
CA ARG A 54 3.84 0.68 -0.73
C ARG A 54 2.86 1.79 -1.08
N GLN A 55 1.57 1.58 -0.84
CA GLN A 55 0.56 2.59 -1.10
C GLN A 55 0.77 3.83 -0.22
N LYS A 56 0.99 3.67 1.08
CA LYS A 56 1.23 4.81 1.98
C LYS A 56 2.50 5.61 1.66
N ILE A 57 3.56 4.94 1.21
CA ILE A 57 4.83 5.61 0.88
C ILE A 57 4.73 6.33 -0.47
N ILE A 58 4.10 5.72 -1.48
CA ILE A 58 4.02 6.29 -2.84
C ILE A 58 2.93 7.37 -2.93
N ASP A 59 1.82 7.25 -2.19
CA ASP A 59 0.71 8.22 -2.25
C ASP A 59 1.03 9.55 -1.55
N PHE A 60 2.15 9.68 -0.83
CA PHE A 60 2.45 10.83 0.01
C PHE A 60 3.35 11.90 -0.64
N ASP A 61 3.99 11.61 -1.77
CA ASP A 61 4.88 12.56 -2.44
C ASP A 61 4.67 12.59 -3.95
N ALA A 62 5.02 13.72 -4.57
CA ALA A 62 4.98 13.83 -6.01
C ALA A 62 6.07 12.94 -6.62
N HIS A 63 5.72 12.18 -7.67
CA HIS A 63 6.66 11.29 -8.36
C HIS A 63 7.93 12.02 -8.86
N ILE A 64 7.81 13.30 -9.19
CA ILE A 64 8.91 14.15 -9.65
C ILE A 64 8.79 15.52 -8.99
N LEU A 65 9.89 16.00 -8.41
CA LEU A 65 10.00 17.34 -7.86
C LEU A 65 10.98 18.17 -8.70
N VAL A 66 10.50 19.28 -9.25
CA VAL A 66 11.33 20.24 -9.97
C VAL A 66 11.68 21.38 -8.99
N LYS A 67 12.95 21.49 -8.62
CA LYS A 67 13.45 22.52 -7.69
C LYS A 67 14.53 23.35 -8.38
N SER A 68 14.62 24.62 -7.99
CA SER A 68 15.73 25.52 -8.33
C SER A 68 16.41 25.94 -7.03
N GLU A 69 17.69 26.31 -7.08
CA GLU A 69 18.43 26.84 -5.92
C GLU A 69 17.87 28.19 -5.44
N ASP A 70 17.25 28.95 -6.34
CA ASP A 70 16.67 30.26 -6.06
C ASP A 70 15.18 30.30 -6.45
N VAL A 71 14.49 31.39 -6.11
CA VAL A 71 13.06 31.56 -6.39
C VAL A 71 12.81 31.52 -7.90
N MET A 72 12.07 30.50 -8.34
CA MET A 72 11.70 30.33 -9.74
C MET A 72 10.67 31.40 -10.16
N ARG A 73 11.14 32.45 -10.86
CA ARG A 73 10.28 33.57 -11.31
C ARG A 73 9.31 33.15 -12.43
N ASP A 74 9.78 32.34 -13.37
CA ASP A 74 9.02 31.93 -14.57
C ASP A 74 8.33 30.56 -14.44
N TRP A 75 7.94 30.18 -13.22
CA TRP A 75 7.37 28.87 -12.93
C TRP A 75 6.09 28.58 -13.74
N ARG A 76 5.28 29.60 -14.05
CA ARG A 76 4.03 29.43 -14.84
C ARG A 76 4.30 28.98 -16.28
N THR A 77 5.35 29.51 -16.91
CA THR A 77 5.72 29.15 -18.28
C THR A 77 6.32 27.75 -18.33
N LEU A 78 7.14 27.42 -17.33
CA LEU A 78 7.70 26.08 -17.16
C LEU A 78 6.60 25.04 -16.90
N GLN A 79 5.62 25.37 -16.06
CA GLN A 79 4.48 24.49 -15.77
C GLN A 79 3.73 24.12 -17.05
N LYS A 80 3.38 25.10 -17.90
CA LYS A 80 2.72 24.84 -19.19
C LYS A 80 3.55 23.94 -20.10
N LYS A 81 4.87 24.10 -20.12
CA LYS A 81 5.77 23.24 -20.91
C LYS A 81 5.79 21.81 -20.37
N ILE A 82 5.80 21.64 -19.05
CA ILE A 82 5.77 20.32 -18.42
C ILE A 82 4.41 19.64 -18.65
N ASP A 83 3.30 20.36 -18.48
CA ASP A 83 1.94 19.85 -18.75
C ASP A 83 1.76 19.41 -20.22
N SER A 84 2.49 20.02 -21.16
CA SER A 84 2.46 19.64 -22.57
C SER A 84 3.29 18.39 -22.91
N THR A 85 4.02 17.84 -21.93
CA THR A 85 4.88 16.67 -22.15
C THR A 85 4.07 15.37 -22.06
N PRO A 86 4.24 14.41 -22.99
CA PRO A 86 3.56 13.13 -22.91
C PRO A 86 3.86 12.41 -21.60
N HIS A 87 2.87 11.77 -20.99
CA HIS A 87 2.91 11.05 -19.70
C HIS A 87 2.86 11.91 -18.43
N VAL A 88 2.78 13.24 -18.53
CA VAL A 88 2.50 14.10 -17.37
C VAL A 88 0.99 14.13 -17.12
N VAL A 89 0.56 13.65 -15.94
CA VAL A 89 -0.86 13.60 -15.57
C VAL A 89 -1.35 14.95 -15.02
N ALA A 90 -0.54 15.56 -14.14
CA ALA A 90 -0.83 16.85 -13.53
C ALA A 90 0.45 17.45 -12.94
N THR A 91 0.46 18.76 -12.75
CA THR A 91 1.51 19.48 -12.03
C THR A 91 0.90 20.41 -11.00
N ALA A 92 1.61 20.63 -9.90
CA ALA A 92 1.21 21.55 -8.84
C ALA A 92 2.42 22.38 -8.38
N PRO A 93 2.27 23.70 -8.27
CA PRO A 93 3.32 24.56 -7.74
C PRO A 93 3.38 24.45 -6.22
N PHE A 94 4.58 24.40 -5.66
CA PHE A 94 4.80 24.47 -4.22
C PHE A 94 5.91 25.46 -3.89
N VAL A 95 5.86 26.03 -2.68
CA VAL A 95 6.92 26.86 -2.11
C VAL A 95 7.30 26.24 -0.78
N GLN A 96 8.58 25.97 -0.56
CA GLN A 96 9.08 25.36 0.68
C GLN A 96 10.19 26.23 1.26
N GLY A 97 10.10 26.58 2.54
CA GLY A 97 11.11 27.39 3.19
C GLY A 97 11.06 27.32 4.72
N PRO A 98 12.16 27.68 5.40
CA PRO A 98 12.15 27.81 6.85
C PRO A 98 11.28 29.01 7.26
N VAL A 99 10.46 28.83 8.28
CA VAL A 99 9.62 29.88 8.86
C VAL A 99 9.85 29.91 10.35
N ILE A 100 9.85 31.09 10.95
CA ILE A 100 9.92 31.23 12.40
C ILE A 100 8.49 31.21 12.94
N VAL A 101 8.22 30.29 13.86
CA VAL A 101 6.95 30.15 14.56
C VAL A 101 7.20 30.36 16.04
N GLU A 102 6.41 31.23 16.67
CA GLU A 102 6.49 31.52 18.11
C GLU A 102 5.14 31.25 18.77
N PHE A 103 5.15 30.43 19.82
CA PHE A 103 3.97 30.14 20.62
C PHE A 103 4.36 29.99 22.10
N GLN A 104 3.66 30.71 23.00
CA GLN A 104 3.90 30.67 24.45
C GLN A 104 5.39 30.72 24.85
N ASN A 105 6.12 31.69 24.31
CA ASN A 105 7.55 31.90 24.58
C ASN A 105 8.49 30.78 24.09
N GLN A 106 7.99 29.86 23.26
CA GLN A 106 8.77 28.86 22.54
C GLN A 106 8.90 29.28 21.07
N ARG A 107 10.14 29.34 20.57
CA ARG A 107 10.43 29.64 19.17
C ARG A 107 10.92 28.39 18.46
N LEU A 108 10.28 28.08 17.35
CA LEU A 108 10.63 26.98 16.47
C LEU A 108 10.89 27.54 15.07
N ALA A 109 11.77 26.89 14.33
CA ALA A 109 12.04 27.21 12.94
C ALA A 109 11.67 26.02 12.03
N PRO A 110 10.38 25.63 11.94
CA PRO A 110 9.97 24.54 11.06
C PRO A 110 10.14 24.92 9.59
N ILE A 111 10.27 23.90 8.73
CA ILE A 111 10.16 24.05 7.28
C ILE A 111 8.68 23.93 6.91
N ILE A 112 8.12 24.96 6.31
CA ILE A 112 6.71 24.99 5.87
C ILE A 112 6.67 24.84 4.35
N ARG A 113 5.70 24.05 3.85
CA ARG A 113 5.37 23.92 2.43
C ARG A 113 4.04 24.59 2.16
N GLY A 114 4.05 25.66 1.37
CA GLY A 114 2.86 26.28 0.79
C GLY A 114 2.47 25.58 -0.50
N ILE A 115 1.19 25.29 -0.67
CA ILE A 115 0.60 24.62 -1.83
C ILE A 115 -0.66 25.35 -2.29
N ASP A 116 -1.04 25.18 -3.55
CA ASP A 116 -2.38 25.53 -4.04
C ASP A 116 -3.28 24.28 -3.97
N PRO A 117 -4.29 24.24 -3.05
CA PRO A 117 -5.11 23.05 -2.85
C PRO A 117 -5.82 22.56 -4.11
N ALA A 118 -6.21 23.46 -5.02
CA ALA A 118 -6.96 23.11 -6.23
C ALA A 118 -6.09 22.42 -7.29
N GLN A 119 -4.78 22.73 -7.33
CA GLN A 119 -3.83 22.09 -8.25
C GLN A 119 -3.18 20.87 -7.61
N GLU A 120 -2.88 20.93 -6.31
CA GLU A 120 -2.22 19.84 -5.59
C GLU A 120 -3.15 18.61 -5.47
N GLU A 121 -4.48 18.79 -5.38
CA GLU A 121 -5.46 17.68 -5.40
C GLU A 121 -5.38 16.81 -6.67
N LYS A 122 -4.91 17.38 -7.79
CA LYS A 122 -4.73 16.65 -9.06
C LYS A 122 -3.45 15.80 -9.08
N VAL A 123 -2.47 16.11 -8.23
CA VAL A 123 -1.18 15.42 -8.16
C VAL A 123 -1.16 14.44 -6.98
N ILE A 124 -1.69 14.86 -5.83
CA ILE A 124 -1.73 14.09 -4.59
C ILE A 124 -3.16 14.18 -4.02
N PRO A 125 -3.80 13.07 -3.61
CA PRO A 125 -5.12 13.09 -3.01
C PRO A 125 -5.08 13.63 -1.57
N ILE A 126 -4.89 14.94 -1.40
CA ILE A 126 -4.73 15.61 -0.10
C ILE A 126 -5.93 15.41 0.83
N ARG A 127 -7.16 15.33 0.30
CA ARG A 127 -8.37 15.11 1.11
C ARG A 127 -8.37 13.81 1.90
N LYS A 128 -7.48 12.87 1.57
CA LYS A 128 -7.32 11.63 2.33
C LYS A 128 -6.51 11.84 3.63
N PHE A 129 -5.82 12.97 3.76
CA PHE A 129 -4.84 13.25 4.83
C PHE A 129 -5.14 14.50 5.68
N ILE A 130 -6.11 15.33 5.28
CA ILE A 130 -6.66 16.44 6.08
C ILE A 130 -8.03 16.02 6.62
#